data_AF-G7WKP4-F1
#
_entry.id   AF-G7WKP4-F1
#
_cell.length_a   1.000
_cell.length_b   1.000
_cell.length_c   1.000
_cell.angle_alpha   90.00
_cell.angle_beta   90.00
_cell.angle_gamma   90.00
#
_symmetry.space_group_name_H-M   'P 1'
#
loop_
_entity.id
_entity.type
_entity.pdbx_description
1 polymer ?
#
loop_
_entity_poly.entity_id
_entity_poly.type
_entity_poly.pdbx_seq_one_letter_code
_entity_poly.pdbx_strand_id
1 'polypeptide(L)'
;MIPFEYLLLGVAVLLLLSVVSSKASTQLGVPALLLFLVIGMLAGADGPGGVDFDNPWLAQALGTVALIFILFSGGLDTRWSEVRPVLWRGVLLSTVGVLITTVIVGYAAYYVLDFSLLEALLLAAIISSTDAAAVFSILRSRQIRLKGELRPLLELESGSNDPMAIFLTISLIGLIAAPATSPTALLPIFAQQMALGAVCGHMMGRAMAIAVNRIRLDYRGLYPVLTISLVLFTYGLAAILGGNGFLAVYLAGLTLGNYSFIHKRSLMHDHDSLAWMMQIVMFLTLGLLVYPSQLIPVAATGLFVCFILIFVARPVSVLLCLLPFRKMRFAERIMISWVGLKGSVPIILATFPLTYGIEKADLIFNIVFFVVLTSVLVQGSSIPFLARWLEVDAPAKPSTALSEMAAGGGIREPLVEFEVMPGSAAVGKQIADLNLPDDTWIAILRRDGRPLRPGGSTVLQAGDGLSVQSSGPSLELLRSQVEKRAAEDHP
;
A
#
# COMPACT_ATOMS: atom_id res chain seq x y z
N MET A 1 1.64 -34.58 21.72
CA MET A 1 2.43 -33.39 21.36
C MET A 1 2.93 -33.57 19.95
N ILE A 2 2.64 -32.62 19.05
CA ILE A 2 3.18 -32.65 17.68
C ILE A 2 4.70 -32.38 17.78
N PRO A 3 5.58 -33.24 17.24
CA PRO A 3 7.01 -32.96 17.25
C PRO A 3 7.33 -31.67 16.50
N PHE A 4 8.31 -30.92 17.00
CA PHE A 4 8.65 -29.58 16.51
C PHE A 4 9.00 -29.58 15.01
N GLU A 5 9.57 -30.68 14.51
CA GLU A 5 9.93 -30.89 13.12
C GLU A 5 8.70 -30.87 12.20
N TYR A 6 7.56 -31.41 12.64
CA TYR A 6 6.31 -31.38 11.87
C TYR A 6 5.71 -29.98 11.82
N LEU A 7 5.85 -29.21 12.90
CA LEU A 7 5.44 -27.81 12.91
C LEU A 7 6.28 -26.98 11.92
N LEU A 8 7.61 -27.15 11.93
CA LEU A 8 8.50 -26.50 10.98
C LEU A 8 8.18 -26.89 9.54
N LEU A 9 7.94 -28.18 9.29
CA LEU A 9 7.55 -28.67 7.98
C LEU A 9 6.22 -28.06 7.53
N GLY A 10 5.22 -28.01 8.42
CA GLY A 10 3.92 -27.39 8.15
C GLY A 10 4.06 -25.92 7.76
N VAL A 11 4.80 -25.14 8.54
CA VAL A 11 5.08 -23.72 8.23
C VAL A 11 5.79 -23.58 6.89
N ALA A 12 6.81 -24.39 6.62
CA ALA A 12 7.54 -24.36 5.35
C ALA A 12 6.62 -24.67 4.16
N VAL A 13 5.76 -25.69 4.27
CA VAL A 13 4.79 -26.06 3.24
C VAL A 13 3.80 -24.91 2.99
N LEU A 14 3.25 -24.31 4.05
CA LEU A 14 2.30 -23.19 3.92
C LEU A 14 2.92 -21.97 3.26
N LEU A 15 4.18 -21.63 3.61
CA LEU A 15 4.91 -20.55 2.97
C LEU A 15 5.20 -20.86 1.50
N LEU A 16 5.65 -22.08 1.17
CA LEU A 16 5.89 -22.50 -0.22
C LEU A 16 4.62 -22.45 -1.06
N LEU A 17 3.49 -22.97 -0.54
CA LEU A 17 2.18 -22.89 -1.20
C LEU A 17 1.74 -21.45 -1.42
N SER A 18 2.00 -20.55 -0.45
CA SER A 18 1.71 -19.12 -0.59
C SER A 18 2.54 -18.48 -1.71
N VAL A 19 3.84 -18.74 -1.76
CA VAL A 19 4.71 -18.21 -2.83
C VAL A 19 4.26 -18.74 -4.19
N VAL A 20 3.98 -20.04 -4.33
CA VAL A 20 3.54 -20.63 -5.60
C VAL A 20 2.16 -20.08 -6.03
N SER A 21 1.22 -19.95 -5.09
CA SER A 21 -0.12 -19.44 -5.37
C SER A 21 -0.12 -17.97 -5.79
N SER A 22 0.85 -17.17 -5.36
CA SER A 22 1.00 -15.77 -5.80
C SER A 22 1.11 -15.64 -7.34
N LYS A 23 1.67 -16.64 -8.02
CA LYS A 23 1.68 -16.69 -9.49
C LYS A 23 0.29 -16.91 -10.07
N ALA A 24 -0.51 -17.76 -9.44
CA ALA A 24 -1.91 -18.01 -9.83
C ALA A 24 -2.79 -16.76 -9.66
N SER A 25 -2.51 -15.92 -8.64
CA SER A 25 -3.20 -14.63 -8.44
C SER A 25 -3.21 -13.77 -9.72
N THR A 26 -2.08 -13.67 -10.41
CA THR A 26 -1.97 -12.88 -11.65
C THR A 26 -2.83 -13.43 -12.79
N GLN A 27 -2.98 -14.75 -12.87
CA GLN A 27 -3.78 -15.42 -13.90
C GLN A 27 -5.28 -15.33 -13.60
N LEU A 28 -5.66 -15.59 -12.34
CA LEU A 28 -7.05 -15.57 -11.89
C LEU A 28 -7.61 -14.14 -11.74
N GLY A 29 -6.74 -13.13 -11.62
CA GLY A 29 -7.18 -11.74 -11.40
C GLY A 29 -7.71 -11.47 -10.00
N VAL A 30 -7.38 -12.34 -9.06
CA VAL A 30 -7.78 -12.27 -7.65
C VAL A 30 -6.56 -11.81 -6.84
N PRO A 31 -6.70 -10.91 -5.85
CA PRO A 31 -5.59 -10.48 -5.02
C PRO A 31 -4.89 -11.64 -4.30
N ALA A 32 -3.56 -11.66 -4.32
CA ALA A 32 -2.74 -12.73 -3.74
C ALA A 32 -3.02 -12.96 -2.25
N LEU A 33 -3.33 -11.89 -1.52
CA LEU A 33 -3.70 -11.94 -0.10
C LEU A 33 -4.89 -12.87 0.16
N LEU A 34 -5.85 -12.92 -0.76
CA LEU A 34 -6.99 -13.84 -0.64
C LEU A 34 -6.57 -15.30 -0.79
N LEU A 35 -5.59 -15.58 -1.65
CA LEU A 35 -5.08 -16.93 -1.81
C LEU A 35 -4.38 -17.42 -0.53
N PHE A 36 -3.65 -16.54 0.15
CA PHE A 36 -3.02 -16.87 1.43
C PHE A 36 -4.08 -17.18 2.49
N LEU A 37 -5.16 -16.39 2.53
CA LEU A 37 -6.29 -16.65 3.42
C LEU A 37 -6.93 -18.03 3.15
N VAL A 38 -7.18 -18.35 1.88
CA VAL A 38 -7.75 -19.65 1.47
C VAL A 38 -6.81 -20.80 1.80
N ILE A 39 -5.51 -20.65 1.59
CA ILE A 39 -4.51 -21.67 1.99
C ILE A 39 -4.56 -21.88 3.51
N GLY A 40 -4.66 -20.79 4.29
CA GLY A 40 -4.85 -20.87 5.75
C GLY A 40 -6.13 -21.63 6.12
N MET A 41 -7.26 -21.33 5.49
CA MET A 41 -8.54 -22.03 5.73
C MET A 41 -8.48 -23.51 5.36
N LEU A 42 -7.82 -23.85 4.24
CA LEU A 42 -7.62 -25.24 3.83
C LEU A 42 -6.69 -26.00 4.77
N ALA A 43 -5.74 -25.30 5.40
CA ALA A 43 -4.88 -25.87 6.42
C ALA A 43 -5.59 -25.99 7.78
N GLY A 44 -6.55 -25.12 8.06
CA GLY A 44 -7.29 -25.02 9.32
C GLY A 44 -8.22 -26.20 9.62
N ALA A 45 -8.97 -26.09 10.71
CA ALA A 45 -9.75 -27.18 11.31
C ALA A 45 -10.77 -27.82 10.35
N ASP A 46 -11.55 -27.01 9.63
CA ASP A 46 -12.54 -27.51 8.65
C ASP A 46 -11.92 -27.85 7.28
N GLY A 47 -10.63 -27.55 7.10
CA GLY A 47 -9.90 -27.80 5.88
C GLY A 47 -9.25 -29.19 5.83
N PRO A 48 -8.75 -29.63 4.67
CA PRO A 48 -8.02 -30.89 4.53
C PRO A 48 -6.77 -30.99 5.42
N GLY A 49 -6.22 -29.87 5.91
CA GLY A 49 -5.08 -29.85 6.82
C GLY A 49 -5.42 -30.22 8.26
N GLY A 50 -6.66 -29.98 8.71
CA GLY A 50 -7.13 -30.34 10.05
C GLY A 50 -6.36 -29.68 11.20
N VAL A 51 -5.70 -28.54 10.96
CA VAL A 51 -4.98 -27.81 12.00
C VAL A 51 -5.97 -27.00 12.83
N ASP A 52 -6.25 -27.48 14.03
CA ASP A 52 -7.08 -26.77 14.99
C ASP A 52 -6.28 -25.62 15.64
N PHE A 53 -6.58 -24.38 15.21
CA PHE A 53 -5.92 -23.17 15.66
C PHE A 53 -6.91 -22.22 16.33
N ASP A 54 -7.33 -22.59 17.55
CA ASP A 54 -8.20 -21.75 18.39
C ASP A 54 -7.38 -20.92 19.39
N ASN A 55 -6.64 -19.92 18.89
CA ASN A 55 -5.91 -18.99 19.77
C ASN A 55 -6.01 -17.55 19.26
N PRO A 56 -7.12 -16.85 19.57
CA PRO A 56 -7.33 -15.46 19.16
C PRO A 56 -6.24 -14.50 19.66
N TRP A 57 -5.67 -14.74 20.85
CA TRP A 57 -4.59 -13.90 21.39
C TRP A 57 -3.32 -14.00 20.56
N LEU A 58 -2.89 -15.22 20.20
CA LEU A 58 -1.71 -15.42 19.38
C LEU A 58 -1.92 -14.85 17.97
N ALA A 59 -3.12 -15.03 17.40
CA ALA A 59 -3.49 -14.42 16.12
C ALA A 59 -3.44 -12.89 16.19
N GLN A 60 -3.98 -12.29 17.26
CA GLN A 60 -3.94 -10.85 17.51
C GLN A 60 -2.50 -10.33 17.65
N ALA A 61 -1.64 -11.04 18.39
CA ALA A 61 -0.25 -10.67 18.61
C ALA A 61 0.55 -10.72 17.30
N LEU A 62 0.43 -11.81 16.54
CA LEU A 62 1.07 -11.96 15.23
C LEU A 62 0.55 -10.91 14.24
N GLY A 63 -0.77 -10.68 14.22
CA GLY A 63 -1.40 -9.65 13.40
C GLY A 63 -0.93 -8.23 13.74
N THR A 64 -0.76 -7.93 15.04
CA THR A 64 -0.25 -6.63 15.51
C THR A 64 1.17 -6.40 15.04
N VAL A 65 2.06 -7.39 15.21
CA VAL A 65 3.45 -7.32 14.73
C VAL A 65 3.49 -7.17 13.21
N ALA A 66 2.68 -7.94 12.48
CA ALA A 66 2.59 -7.83 11.03
C ALA A 66 2.14 -6.43 10.60
N LEU A 67 1.09 -5.89 11.23
CA LEU A 67 0.52 -4.59 10.90
C LEU A 67 1.52 -3.45 11.15
N ILE A 68 2.34 -3.53 12.20
CA ILE A 68 3.41 -2.56 12.47
C ILE A 68 4.35 -2.42 11.26
N PHE A 69 4.82 -3.54 10.71
CA PHE A 69 5.76 -3.51 9.57
C PHE A 69 5.06 -3.17 8.26
N ILE A 70 3.81 -3.61 8.06
CA ILE A 70 3.02 -3.27 6.87
C ILE A 70 2.77 -1.76 6.79
N LEU A 71 2.32 -1.14 7.90
CA LEU A 71 2.08 0.29 7.96
C LEU A 71 3.36 1.11 7.83
N PHE A 72 4.46 0.66 8.46
CA PHE A 72 5.75 1.32 8.31
C PHE A 72 6.23 1.30 6.85
N SER A 73 6.15 0.14 6.19
CA SER A 73 6.51 0.00 4.77
C SER A 73 5.63 0.87 3.86
N GLY A 74 4.32 0.89 4.09
CA GLY A 74 3.39 1.77 3.38
C GLY A 74 3.72 3.25 3.55
N GLY A 75 4.05 3.67 4.78
CA GLY A 75 4.55 5.02 5.03
C GLY A 75 5.87 5.30 4.30
N LEU A 76 6.81 4.35 4.32
CA LEU A 76 8.14 4.49 3.73
C LEU A 76 8.11 4.67 2.20
N ASP A 77 7.19 4.02 1.50
CA ASP A 77 6.99 4.16 0.04
C ASP A 77 6.27 5.47 -0.35
N THR A 78 5.61 6.11 0.62
CA THR A 78 4.78 7.30 0.38
C THR A 78 5.62 8.57 0.21
N ARG A 79 5.40 9.28 -0.91
CA ARG A 79 6.12 10.52 -1.24
C ARG A 79 5.38 11.77 -0.77
N TRP A 80 6.01 12.58 0.07
CA TRP A 80 5.42 13.80 0.63
C TRP A 80 5.01 14.82 -0.45
N SER A 81 5.76 14.91 -1.54
CA SER A 81 5.43 15.78 -2.67
C SER A 81 4.10 15.43 -3.35
N GLU A 82 3.71 14.15 -3.32
CA GLU A 82 2.45 13.65 -3.89
C GLU A 82 1.30 13.70 -2.88
N VAL A 83 1.61 13.55 -1.58
CA VAL A 83 0.62 13.58 -0.50
C VAL A 83 0.19 14.99 -0.11
N ARG A 84 1.12 15.95 -0.07
CA ARG A 84 0.82 17.33 0.39
C ARG A 84 -0.40 17.98 -0.31
N PRO A 85 -0.60 17.85 -1.63
CA PRO A 85 -1.78 18.41 -2.31
C PRO A 85 -3.12 17.80 -1.87
N VAL A 86 -3.10 16.52 -1.45
CA VAL A 86 -4.30 15.73 -1.12
C VAL A 86 -4.51 15.55 0.39
N LEU A 87 -3.59 16.05 1.21
CA LEU A 87 -3.52 15.80 2.66
C LEU A 87 -4.87 15.99 3.37
N TRP A 88 -5.50 17.15 3.16
CA TRP A 88 -6.75 17.48 3.85
C TRP A 88 -7.92 16.57 3.43
N ARG A 89 -7.96 16.16 2.15
CA ARG A 89 -8.98 15.22 1.65
C ARG A 89 -8.76 13.82 2.25
N GLY A 90 -7.51 13.35 2.25
CA GLY A 90 -7.18 12.02 2.77
C GLY A 90 -7.43 11.92 4.27
N VAL A 91 -6.99 12.91 5.06
CA VAL A 91 -7.23 12.94 6.52
C VAL A 91 -8.73 12.99 6.83
N LEU A 92 -9.51 13.79 6.10
CA LEU A 92 -10.95 13.88 6.33
C LEU A 92 -11.66 12.56 6.01
N LEU A 93 -11.30 11.89 4.91
CA LEU A 93 -11.81 10.57 4.56
C LEU A 93 -11.40 9.51 5.59
N SER A 94 -10.15 9.55 6.05
CA SER A 94 -9.59 8.56 6.98
C SER A 94 -10.02 8.75 8.44
N THR A 95 -10.66 9.87 8.78
CA THR A 95 -11.15 10.16 10.15
C THR A 95 -12.66 10.29 10.20
N VAL A 96 -13.18 11.39 9.65
CA VAL A 96 -14.63 11.66 9.59
C VAL A 96 -15.33 10.66 8.68
N GLY A 97 -14.72 10.30 7.55
CA GLY A 97 -15.30 9.31 6.65
C GLY A 97 -15.43 7.92 7.28
N VAL A 98 -14.43 7.52 8.07
CA VAL A 98 -14.47 6.31 8.89
C VAL A 98 -15.60 6.39 9.92
N LEU A 99 -15.70 7.49 10.66
CA LEU A 99 -16.76 7.69 11.66
C LEU A 99 -18.16 7.65 11.03
N ILE A 100 -18.38 8.32 9.89
CA ILE A 100 -19.65 8.29 9.16
C ILE A 100 -19.97 6.86 8.73
N THR A 101 -18.99 6.12 8.21
CA THR A 101 -19.16 4.73 7.81
C THR A 101 -19.57 3.86 8.99
N THR A 102 -18.88 4.01 10.13
CA THR A 102 -19.19 3.31 11.39
C THR A 102 -20.62 3.58 11.86
N VAL A 103 -21.05 4.84 11.83
CA VAL A 103 -22.41 5.22 12.23
C VAL A 103 -23.45 4.61 11.30
N ILE A 104 -23.31 4.77 9.98
CA ILE A 104 -24.30 4.27 9.02
C ILE A 104 -24.42 2.74 9.09
N VAL A 105 -23.29 2.04 9.04
CA VAL A 105 -23.31 0.57 9.09
C VAL A 105 -23.72 0.07 10.47
N GLY A 106 -23.30 0.74 11.54
CA GLY A 106 -23.66 0.38 12.91
C GLY A 106 -25.15 0.52 13.18
N TYR A 107 -25.80 1.60 12.72
CA TYR A 107 -27.25 1.72 12.83
C TYR A 107 -27.97 0.67 11.98
N ALA A 108 -27.51 0.41 10.76
CA ALA A 108 -28.12 -0.65 9.93
C ALA A 108 -27.99 -2.04 10.57
N ALA A 109 -26.82 -2.33 11.14
CA ALA A 109 -26.56 -3.56 11.89
C ALA A 109 -27.44 -3.64 13.15
N TYR A 110 -27.62 -2.56 13.90
CA TYR A 110 -28.45 -2.52 15.11
C TYR A 110 -29.92 -2.89 14.85
N TYR A 111 -30.50 -2.50 13.71
CA TYR A 111 -31.90 -2.80 13.39
C TYR A 111 -32.12 -4.21 12.83
N VAL A 112 -31.08 -4.85 12.28
CA VAL A 112 -31.20 -6.13 11.57
C VAL A 112 -30.58 -7.28 12.35
N LEU A 113 -29.49 -7.00 13.06
CA LEU A 113 -28.82 -7.92 13.97
C LEU A 113 -29.38 -7.68 15.37
N ASP A 114 -29.56 -8.76 16.11
CA ASP A 114 -29.87 -8.69 17.54
C ASP A 114 -28.63 -8.20 18.30
N PHE A 115 -28.15 -6.98 18.06
CA PHE A 115 -26.98 -6.40 18.71
C PHE A 115 -27.42 -5.21 19.55
N SER A 116 -26.72 -4.96 20.66
CA SER A 116 -26.77 -3.65 21.29
C SER A 116 -26.18 -2.60 20.34
N LEU A 117 -26.54 -1.33 20.54
CA LEU A 117 -26.03 -0.24 19.70
C LEU A 117 -24.49 -0.20 19.71
N LEU A 118 -23.86 -0.45 20.85
CA LEU A 118 -22.40 -0.45 20.97
C LEU A 118 -21.75 -1.63 20.24
N GLU A 119 -22.33 -2.84 20.31
CA GLU A 119 -21.85 -3.99 19.54
C GLU A 119 -21.99 -3.79 18.03
N ALA A 120 -23.10 -3.19 17.59
CA ALA A 120 -23.33 -2.87 16.19
C ALA A 120 -22.35 -1.80 15.68
N LEU A 121 -22.10 -0.76 16.48
CA LEU A 121 -21.06 0.25 16.18
C LEU A 121 -19.66 -0.37 16.20
N LEU A 122 -19.39 -1.34 17.09
CA LEU A 122 -18.12 -2.04 17.16
C LEU A 122 -17.89 -2.87 15.90
N LEU A 123 -18.88 -3.67 15.48
CA LEU A 123 -18.86 -4.39 14.20
C LEU A 123 -18.53 -3.42 13.05
N ALA A 124 -19.23 -2.30 12.98
CA ALA A 124 -19.07 -1.31 11.94
C ALA A 124 -17.70 -0.60 11.97
N ALA A 125 -17.17 -0.32 13.16
CA ALA A 125 -15.84 0.26 13.35
C ALA A 125 -14.75 -0.68 12.85
N ILE A 126 -14.87 -1.98 13.15
CA ILE A 126 -13.93 -3.01 12.70
C ILE A 126 -13.85 -3.04 11.16
N ILE A 127 -15.00 -3.05 10.48
CA ILE A 127 -15.06 -3.11 9.00
C ILE A 127 -14.94 -1.74 8.32
N SER A 128 -14.66 -0.66 9.06
CA SER A 128 -14.58 0.69 8.48
C SER A 128 -13.25 0.98 7.77
N SER A 129 -12.16 0.33 8.18
CA SER A 129 -10.83 0.42 7.55
C SER A 129 -10.84 -0.07 6.09
N THR A 130 -9.90 0.39 5.26
CA THR A 130 -9.75 -0.02 3.85
C THR A 130 -8.29 -0.30 3.51
N ASP A 131 -8.04 -1.13 2.50
CA ASP A 131 -6.69 -1.59 2.13
C ASP A 131 -6.28 -1.17 0.71
N ALA A 132 -5.44 -0.13 0.65
CA ALA A 132 -4.85 0.36 -0.58
C ALA A 132 -3.80 -0.60 -1.16
N ALA A 133 -3.07 -1.36 -0.33
CA ALA A 133 -2.03 -2.27 -0.82
C ALA A 133 -2.64 -3.38 -1.68
N ALA A 134 -3.75 -3.96 -1.23
CA ALA A 134 -4.54 -4.92 -2.00
C ALA A 134 -5.05 -4.31 -3.31
N VAL A 135 -5.64 -3.11 -3.27
CA VAL A 135 -6.14 -2.39 -4.45
C VAL A 135 -5.02 -2.15 -5.46
N PHE A 136 -3.89 -1.60 -5.04
CA PHE A 136 -2.80 -1.26 -5.94
C PHE A 136 -2.06 -2.48 -6.47
N SER A 137 -2.03 -3.59 -5.71
CA SER A 137 -1.55 -4.88 -6.21
C SER A 137 -2.43 -5.37 -7.38
N ILE A 138 -3.75 -5.30 -7.25
CA ILE A 138 -4.69 -5.66 -8.31
C ILE A 138 -4.53 -4.76 -9.53
N LEU A 139 -4.51 -3.43 -9.33
CA LEU A 139 -4.35 -2.47 -10.43
C LEU A 139 -3.02 -2.70 -11.17
N ARG A 140 -1.93 -2.95 -10.45
CA ARG A 140 -0.60 -3.25 -11.01
C ARG A 140 -0.61 -4.56 -11.82
N SER A 141 -1.25 -5.62 -11.31
CA SER A 141 -1.38 -6.91 -12.01
C SER A 141 -2.15 -6.80 -13.33
N ARG A 142 -3.05 -5.82 -13.43
CA ARG A 142 -3.83 -5.51 -14.63
C ARG A 142 -3.29 -4.33 -15.43
N GLN A 143 -2.07 -3.87 -15.11
CA GLN A 143 -1.37 -2.75 -15.76
C GLN A 143 -2.16 -1.43 -15.79
N ILE A 144 -3.05 -1.22 -14.82
CA ILE A 144 -3.82 0.01 -14.67
C ILE A 144 -3.09 0.96 -13.71
N ARG A 145 -3.00 2.23 -14.11
CA ARG A 145 -2.55 3.33 -13.26
C ARG A 145 -3.67 4.34 -13.10
N LEU A 146 -3.91 4.83 -11.89
CA LEU A 146 -4.93 5.88 -11.67
C LEU A 146 -4.39 7.26 -12.07
N LYS A 147 -5.24 8.09 -12.66
CA LYS A 147 -4.91 9.46 -13.07
C LYS A 147 -4.73 10.40 -11.87
N GLY A 148 -3.79 11.34 -12.01
CA GLY A 148 -3.66 12.51 -11.16
C GLY A 148 -3.50 12.19 -9.67
N GLU A 149 -4.30 12.87 -8.85
CA GLU A 149 -4.27 12.83 -7.39
C GLU A 149 -4.97 11.60 -6.77
N LEU A 150 -5.60 10.73 -7.57
CA LEU A 150 -6.34 9.58 -7.05
C LEU A 150 -5.47 8.59 -6.28
N ARG A 151 -4.32 8.24 -6.86
CA ARG A 151 -3.38 7.31 -6.24
C ARG A 151 -2.89 7.80 -4.87
N PRO A 152 -2.25 8.98 -4.75
CA PRO A 152 -1.76 9.45 -3.46
C PRO A 152 -2.89 9.71 -2.45
N LEU A 153 -4.09 10.07 -2.92
CA LEU A 153 -5.25 10.23 -2.03
C LEU A 153 -5.68 8.90 -1.42
N LEU A 154 -5.78 7.83 -2.22
CA LEU A 154 -6.16 6.50 -1.75
C LEU A 154 -5.07 5.86 -0.87
N GLU A 155 -3.79 6.06 -1.20
CA GLU A 155 -2.66 5.63 -0.35
C GLU A 155 -2.73 6.32 1.02
N LEU A 156 -2.92 7.65 1.04
CA LEU A 156 -3.04 8.41 2.28
C LEU A 156 -4.29 8.01 3.08
N GLU A 157 -5.44 7.87 2.42
CA GLU A 157 -6.68 7.48 3.06
C GLU A 157 -6.54 6.14 3.77
N SER A 158 -6.08 5.11 3.05
CA SER A 158 -5.92 3.77 3.59
C SER A 158 -4.89 3.72 4.72
N GLY A 159 -3.69 4.29 4.51
CA GLY A 159 -2.65 4.27 5.54
C GLY A 159 -3.02 5.05 6.81
N SER A 160 -3.92 6.05 6.69
CA SER A 160 -4.34 6.88 7.82
C SER A 160 -5.65 6.42 8.48
N ASN A 161 -6.42 5.53 7.85
CA ASN A 161 -7.71 5.11 8.38
C ASN A 161 -7.61 3.95 9.37
N ASP A 162 -6.56 3.12 9.27
CA ASP A 162 -6.31 2.02 10.20
C ASP A 162 -6.18 2.52 11.65
N PRO A 163 -5.37 3.55 11.97
CA PRO A 163 -5.33 4.12 13.32
C PRO A 163 -6.70 4.59 13.83
N MET A 164 -7.56 5.14 12.97
CA MET A 164 -8.90 5.58 13.34
C MET A 164 -9.81 4.37 13.63
N ALA A 165 -9.78 3.34 12.78
CA ALA A 165 -10.56 2.11 12.98
C ALA A 165 -10.14 1.38 14.27
N ILE A 166 -8.83 1.29 14.53
CA ILE A 166 -8.26 0.76 15.77
C ILE A 166 -8.75 1.56 16.98
N PHE A 167 -8.65 2.89 16.92
CA PHE A 167 -9.11 3.77 17.99
C PHE A 167 -10.59 3.54 18.31
N LEU A 168 -11.46 3.55 17.29
CA LEU A 168 -12.89 3.31 17.47
C LEU A 168 -13.17 1.92 18.04
N THR A 169 -12.49 0.89 17.54
CA THR A 169 -12.65 -0.50 18.01
C THR A 169 -12.31 -0.62 19.50
N ILE A 170 -11.13 -0.17 19.92
CA ILE A 170 -10.70 -0.24 21.32
C ILE A 170 -11.60 0.63 22.21
N SER A 171 -11.99 1.82 21.74
CA SER A 171 -12.87 2.72 22.48
C SER A 171 -14.26 2.11 22.72
N LEU A 172 -14.84 1.47 21.71
CA LEU A 172 -16.15 0.83 21.81
C LEU A 172 -16.09 -0.42 22.69
N ILE A 173 -15.03 -1.22 22.59
CA ILE A 173 -14.78 -2.33 23.54
C ILE A 173 -14.71 -1.79 24.97
N GLY A 174 -13.99 -0.68 25.19
CA GLY A 174 -13.90 -0.03 26.50
C GLY A 174 -15.25 0.45 27.04
N LEU A 175 -16.12 0.99 26.19
CA LEU A 175 -17.48 1.39 26.57
C LEU A 175 -18.39 0.19 26.88
N ILE A 176 -18.24 -0.93 26.15
CA ILE A 176 -18.99 -2.17 26.42
C ILE A 176 -18.53 -2.79 27.75
N ALA A 177 -17.22 -2.84 27.99
CA ALA A 177 -16.64 -3.41 29.20
C ALA A 177 -16.86 -2.54 30.45
N ALA A 178 -16.95 -1.22 30.30
CA ALA A 178 -17.17 -0.26 31.38
C ALA A 178 -18.27 0.77 31.04
N PRO A 179 -19.55 0.39 31.15
CA PRO A 179 -20.71 1.22 30.75
C PRO A 179 -20.84 2.55 31.50
N ALA A 180 -20.20 2.69 32.66
CA ALA A 180 -20.19 3.93 33.45
C ALA A 180 -19.38 5.07 32.82
N THR A 181 -18.59 4.78 31.79
CA THR A 181 -17.76 5.78 31.10
C THR A 181 -18.61 6.61 30.13
N SER A 182 -18.59 7.93 30.28
CA SER A 182 -19.28 8.81 29.32
C SER A 182 -18.63 8.74 27.94
N PRO A 183 -19.41 8.57 26.84
CA PRO A 183 -18.90 8.62 25.47
C PRO A 183 -18.17 9.94 25.14
N THR A 184 -18.49 11.04 25.84
CA THR A 184 -17.81 12.33 25.65
C THR A 184 -16.35 12.30 26.12
N ALA A 185 -15.98 11.38 27.01
CA ALA A 185 -14.60 11.18 27.44
C ALA A 185 -13.71 10.62 26.32
N LEU A 186 -14.29 10.05 25.25
CA LEU A 186 -13.53 9.55 24.11
C LEU A 186 -12.89 10.66 23.28
N LEU A 187 -13.47 11.86 23.25
CA LEU A 187 -12.96 12.98 22.45
C LEU A 187 -11.57 13.47 22.91
N PRO A 188 -11.32 13.73 24.21
CA PRO A 188 -9.97 14.09 24.67
C PRO A 188 -8.99 12.92 24.52
N ILE A 189 -9.42 11.67 24.73
CA ILE A 189 -8.57 10.49 24.53
C ILE A 189 -8.17 10.36 23.06
N PHE A 190 -9.11 10.56 22.13
CA PHE A 190 -8.84 10.60 20.70
C PHE A 190 -7.80 11.65 20.35
N ALA A 191 -8.01 12.89 20.82
CA ALA A 191 -7.11 13.99 20.56
C ALA A 191 -5.70 13.70 21.09
N GLN A 192 -5.59 13.17 22.32
CA GLN A 192 -4.33 12.74 22.90
C GLN A 192 -3.65 11.65 22.07
N GLN A 193 -4.37 10.56 21.75
CA GLN A 193 -3.81 9.42 21.02
C GLN A 193 -3.29 9.82 19.64
N MET A 194 -4.07 10.61 18.90
CA MET A 194 -3.71 11.07 17.57
C MET A 194 -2.56 12.08 17.62
N ALA A 195 -2.60 13.06 18.54
CA ALA A 195 -1.55 14.06 18.68
C ALA A 195 -0.22 13.43 19.10
N LEU A 196 -0.22 12.59 20.14
CA LEU A 196 0.99 11.90 20.60
C LEU A 196 1.51 10.92 19.55
N GLY A 197 0.62 10.15 18.90
CA GLY A 197 1.00 9.28 17.79
C GLY A 197 1.69 10.06 16.66
N ALA A 198 1.12 11.19 16.26
CA ALA A 198 1.68 12.04 15.20
C ALA A 198 3.02 12.68 15.58
N VAL A 199 3.13 13.24 16.78
CA VAL A 199 4.36 13.85 17.29
C VAL A 199 5.45 12.80 17.43
N CYS A 200 5.17 11.66 18.08
CA CYS A 200 6.11 10.56 18.24
C CYS A 200 6.56 10.02 16.88
N GLY A 201 5.63 9.77 15.95
CA GLY A 201 5.96 9.27 14.61
C GLY A 201 6.87 10.22 13.83
N HIS A 202 6.54 11.51 13.79
CA HIS A 202 7.36 12.50 13.10
C HIS A 202 8.76 12.64 13.73
N MET A 203 8.84 12.74 15.06
CA MET A 203 10.12 12.82 15.77
C MET A 203 10.96 11.58 15.55
N MET A 204 10.35 10.40 15.59
CA MET A 204 11.06 9.14 15.45
C MET A 204 11.54 8.89 14.02
N GLY A 205 10.77 9.25 13.00
CA GLY A 205 11.22 9.18 11.61
C GLY A 205 12.45 10.07 11.34
N ARG A 206 12.52 11.25 11.97
CA ARG A 206 13.72 12.11 11.94
C ARG A 206 14.88 11.48 12.71
N ALA A 207 14.62 10.94 13.90
CA ALA A 207 15.63 10.26 14.70
C ALA A 207 16.21 9.03 13.98
N MET A 208 15.38 8.26 13.29
CA MET A 208 15.79 7.13 12.45
C MET A 208 16.76 7.57 11.36
N ALA A 209 16.45 8.64 10.62
CA ALA A 209 17.34 9.16 9.59
C ALA A 209 18.71 9.56 10.16
N ILE A 210 18.72 10.22 11.33
CA ILE A 210 19.96 10.60 12.02
C ILE A 210 20.73 9.36 12.48
N ALA A 211 20.06 8.40 13.12
CA ALA A 211 20.68 7.18 13.64
C ALA A 211 21.33 6.38 12.52
N VAL A 212 20.59 6.10 11.44
CA VAL A 212 21.08 5.36 10.26
C VAL A 212 22.30 6.06 9.64
N ASN A 213 22.30 7.39 9.56
CA ASN A 213 23.40 8.14 8.96
C ASN A 213 24.64 8.24 9.85
N ARG A 214 24.49 8.18 11.17
CA ARG A 214 25.59 8.40 12.13
C ARG A 214 26.23 7.12 12.65
N ILE A 215 25.48 6.03 12.77
CA ILE A 215 25.95 4.82 13.45
C ILE A 215 27.14 4.12 12.75
N ARG A 216 27.30 4.33 11.43
CA ARG A 216 28.40 3.79 10.58
C ARG A 216 28.74 2.33 10.93
N LEU A 217 27.79 1.42 10.68
CA LEU A 217 27.98 0.00 10.96
C LEU A 217 28.95 -0.62 9.96
N ASP A 218 29.86 -1.45 10.47
CA ASP A 218 30.86 -2.16 9.64
C ASP A 218 30.21 -3.16 8.66
N TYR A 219 29.09 -3.77 9.07
CA TYR A 219 28.36 -4.75 8.28
C TYR A 219 27.04 -4.17 7.75
N ARG A 220 26.89 -4.19 6.42
CA ARG A 220 25.67 -3.71 5.75
C ARG A 220 24.40 -4.44 6.20
N GLY A 221 24.51 -5.75 6.51
CA GLY A 221 23.39 -6.57 6.98
C GLY A 221 22.79 -6.15 8.33
N LEU A 222 23.48 -5.30 9.10
CA LEU A 222 22.98 -4.79 10.38
C LEU A 222 22.04 -3.58 10.22
N TYR A 223 22.03 -2.92 9.05
CA TYR A 223 21.14 -1.78 8.79
C TYR A 223 19.65 -2.16 8.81
N PRO A 224 19.20 -3.25 8.16
CA PRO A 224 17.82 -3.73 8.30
C PRO A 224 17.45 -4.00 9.75
N VAL A 225 18.31 -4.70 10.52
CA VAL A 225 18.09 -5.00 11.94
C VAL A 225 17.94 -3.74 12.79
N LEU A 226 18.77 -2.72 12.55
CA LEU A 226 18.65 -1.41 13.20
C LEU A 226 17.28 -0.79 12.92
N THR A 227 16.88 -0.73 11.65
CA THR A 227 15.60 -0.11 11.28
C THR A 227 14.40 -0.89 11.82
N ILE A 228 14.41 -2.22 11.79
CA ILE A 228 13.38 -3.09 12.41
C ILE A 228 13.26 -2.78 13.90
N SER A 229 14.39 -2.70 14.60
CA SER A 229 14.43 -2.36 16.03
C SER A 229 13.82 -0.98 16.29
N LEU A 230 14.15 0.02 15.47
CA LEU A 230 13.61 1.37 15.60
C LEU A 230 12.10 1.43 15.31
N VAL A 231 11.59 0.63 14.38
CA VAL A 231 10.15 0.53 14.10
C VAL A 231 9.39 -0.01 15.31
N LEU A 232 9.86 -1.13 15.88
CA LEU A 232 9.26 -1.71 17.09
C LEU A 232 9.36 -0.76 18.28
N PHE A 233 10.50 -0.08 18.44
CA PHE A 233 10.71 0.94 19.46
C PHE A 233 9.73 2.12 19.31
N THR A 234 9.47 2.56 18.07
CA THR A 234 8.51 3.65 17.78
C THR A 234 7.10 3.26 18.24
N TYR A 235 6.65 2.07 17.87
CA TYR A 235 5.33 1.56 18.28
C TYR A 235 5.22 1.49 19.80
N GLY A 236 6.17 0.82 20.45
CA GLY A 236 6.17 0.60 21.89
C GLY A 236 6.21 1.91 22.67
N LEU A 237 7.09 2.84 22.29
CA LEU A 237 7.21 4.14 22.95
C LEU A 237 5.92 4.96 22.80
N ALA A 238 5.35 5.05 21.60
CA ALA A 238 4.12 5.77 21.38
C ALA A 238 2.95 5.17 22.19
N ALA A 239 2.82 3.84 22.21
CA ALA A 239 1.79 3.15 22.99
C ALA A 239 1.93 3.41 24.51
N ILE A 240 3.16 3.35 25.05
CA ILE A 240 3.43 3.61 26.48
C ILE A 240 3.09 5.07 26.86
N LEU A 241 3.34 6.02 25.96
CA LEU A 241 2.98 7.42 26.18
C LEU A 241 1.47 7.70 26.05
N GLY A 242 0.65 6.69 25.73
CA GLY A 242 -0.78 6.84 25.48
C GLY A 242 -1.09 7.45 24.10
N GLY A 243 -0.16 7.35 23.16
CA GLY A 243 -0.33 7.67 21.75
C GLY A 243 -0.79 6.46 20.93
N ASN A 244 -1.30 6.70 19.72
CA ASN A 244 -1.61 5.62 18.78
C ASN A 244 -0.32 5.10 18.14
N GLY A 245 0.13 3.91 18.56
CA GLY A 245 1.37 3.28 18.07
C GLY A 245 1.37 2.99 16.57
N PHE A 246 0.23 2.62 15.99
CA PHE A 246 0.09 2.36 14.55
C PHE A 246 0.25 3.64 13.72
N LEU A 247 -0.37 4.75 14.17
CA LEU A 247 -0.18 6.06 13.56
C LEU A 247 1.29 6.51 13.65
N ALA A 248 1.93 6.27 14.80
CA ALA A 248 3.33 6.63 15.01
C ALA A 248 4.26 5.91 14.03
N VAL A 249 4.09 4.59 13.82
CA VAL A 249 4.93 3.86 12.87
C VAL A 249 4.66 4.24 11.41
N TYR A 250 3.40 4.47 11.03
CA TYR A 250 3.06 4.95 9.69
C TYR A 250 3.72 6.31 9.41
N LEU A 251 3.60 7.27 10.33
CA LEU A 251 4.19 8.60 10.18
C LEU A 251 5.71 8.61 10.32
N ALA A 252 6.30 7.68 11.08
CA ALA A 252 7.73 7.46 11.11
C ALA A 252 8.26 6.96 9.77
N GLY A 253 7.56 5.99 9.14
CA GLY A 253 7.83 5.53 7.79
C GLY A 253 7.73 6.66 6.77
N LEU A 254 6.61 7.41 6.77
CA LEU A 254 6.41 8.57 5.90
C LEU A 254 7.51 9.61 6.08
N THR A 255 7.86 9.94 7.32
CA THR A 255 8.91 10.92 7.59
C THR A 255 10.26 10.41 7.09
N LEU A 256 10.67 9.20 7.47
CA LEU A 256 11.96 8.60 7.06
C LEU A 256 12.07 8.47 5.54
N GLY A 257 11.01 8.02 4.86
CA GLY A 257 10.96 7.85 3.40
C GLY A 257 11.20 9.15 2.63
N ASN A 258 10.94 10.29 3.27
CA ASN A 258 11.16 11.62 2.70
C ASN A 258 12.51 12.25 3.10
N TYR A 259 13.31 11.59 3.94
CA TYR A 259 14.71 11.96 4.19
C TYR A 259 15.68 11.21 3.28
N SER A 260 16.89 11.77 3.14
CA SER A 260 18.04 11.08 2.55
C SER A 260 18.81 10.33 3.64
N PHE A 261 19.04 9.04 3.42
CA PHE A 261 19.80 8.21 4.35
C PHE A 261 20.63 7.12 3.66
N ILE A 262 21.65 6.63 4.36
CA ILE A 262 22.57 5.60 3.85
C ILE A 262 21.77 4.33 3.50
N HIS A 263 22.09 3.71 2.35
CA HIS A 263 21.45 2.50 1.84
C HIS A 263 19.92 2.60 1.61
N LYS A 264 19.37 3.81 1.44
CA LYS A 264 17.92 4.05 1.29
C LYS A 264 17.20 3.05 0.40
N ARG A 265 17.66 2.86 -0.84
CA ARG A 265 17.01 1.93 -1.78
C ARG A 265 17.00 0.48 -1.29
N SER A 266 18.11 0.02 -0.72
CA SER A 266 18.20 -1.34 -0.15
C SER A 266 17.24 -1.48 1.01
N LEU A 267 17.26 -0.53 1.95
CA LEU A 267 16.39 -0.58 3.12
C LEU A 267 14.91 -0.50 2.77
N MET A 268 14.53 0.30 1.77
CA MET A 268 13.16 0.32 1.27
C MET A 268 12.75 -1.04 0.70
N HIS A 269 13.62 -1.69 -0.07
CA HIS A 269 13.38 -3.05 -0.58
C HIS A 269 13.32 -4.10 0.54
N ASP A 270 14.18 -3.98 1.56
CA ASP A 270 14.20 -4.90 2.70
C ASP A 270 12.90 -4.79 3.52
N HIS A 271 12.40 -3.57 3.75
CA HIS A 271 11.11 -3.34 4.42
C HIS A 271 9.90 -3.75 3.57
N ASP A 272 9.96 -3.58 2.25
CA ASP A 272 8.93 -4.10 1.34
C ASP A 272 8.87 -5.64 1.39
N SER A 273 10.03 -6.30 1.34
CA SER A 273 10.16 -7.75 1.47
C SER A 273 9.63 -8.24 2.83
N LEU A 274 9.96 -7.53 3.90
CA LEU A 274 9.47 -7.81 5.26
C LEU A 274 7.94 -7.64 5.34
N ALA A 275 7.39 -6.58 4.75
CA ALA A 275 5.95 -6.34 4.73
C ALA A 275 5.20 -7.45 3.98
N TRP A 276 5.73 -7.94 2.85
CA TRP A 276 5.18 -9.11 2.14
C TRP A 276 5.19 -10.38 3.00
N MET A 277 6.30 -10.63 3.69
CA MET A 277 6.37 -11.77 4.61
C MET A 277 5.34 -11.65 5.74
N MET A 278 5.21 -10.46 6.33
CA MET A 278 4.23 -10.17 7.38
C MET A 278 2.79 -10.30 6.87
N GLN A 279 2.51 -9.93 5.62
CA GLN A 279 1.22 -10.16 4.98
C GLN A 279 0.91 -11.66 4.85
N ILE A 280 1.86 -12.46 4.37
CA ILE A 280 1.67 -13.91 4.27
C ILE A 280 1.40 -14.52 5.65
N VAL A 281 2.23 -14.22 6.64
CA VAL A 281 2.08 -14.73 8.01
C VAL A 281 0.72 -14.35 8.59
N MET A 282 0.34 -13.08 8.47
CA MET A 282 -0.95 -12.57 8.96
C MET A 282 -2.13 -13.27 8.29
N PHE A 283 -2.20 -13.29 6.95
CA PHE A 283 -3.34 -13.91 6.25
C PHE A 283 -3.42 -15.42 6.45
N LEU A 284 -2.29 -16.13 6.53
CA LEU A 284 -2.28 -17.55 6.87
C LEU A 284 -2.80 -17.79 8.29
N THR A 285 -2.31 -17.02 9.27
CA THR A 285 -2.74 -17.14 10.68
C THR A 285 -4.23 -16.87 10.83
N LEU A 286 -4.74 -15.84 10.14
CA LEU A 286 -6.16 -15.51 10.16
C LEU A 286 -7.02 -16.54 9.42
N GLY A 287 -6.50 -17.15 8.36
CA GLY A 287 -7.17 -18.25 7.66
C GLY A 287 -7.22 -19.51 8.51
N LEU A 288 -6.19 -19.77 9.32
CA LEU A 288 -6.17 -20.88 10.29
C LEU A 288 -7.17 -20.67 11.44
N LEU A 289 -7.39 -19.41 11.84
CA LEU A 289 -8.25 -19.05 12.97
C LEU A 289 -9.75 -19.22 12.65
N VAL A 290 -10.15 -19.08 11.38
CA VAL A 290 -11.56 -19.13 11.01
C VAL A 290 -12.04 -20.56 10.79
N TYR A 291 -13.31 -20.80 11.12
CA TYR A 291 -14.04 -22.02 10.80
C TYR A 291 -14.98 -21.76 9.62
N PRO A 292 -14.64 -22.18 8.38
CA PRO A 292 -15.51 -22.05 7.21
C PRO A 292 -16.97 -22.50 7.43
N SER A 293 -17.18 -23.55 8.24
CA SER A 293 -18.52 -24.03 8.60
C SER A 293 -19.37 -22.98 9.32
N GLN A 294 -18.75 -22.08 10.09
CA GLN A 294 -19.41 -20.99 10.81
C GLN A 294 -19.67 -19.76 9.94
N LEU A 295 -19.10 -19.68 8.74
CA LEU A 295 -19.35 -18.58 7.80
C LEU A 295 -20.69 -18.71 7.06
N ILE A 296 -21.15 -19.94 6.80
CA ILE A 296 -22.41 -20.19 6.08
C ILE A 296 -23.63 -19.65 6.85
N PRO A 297 -23.77 -19.88 8.18
CA PRO A 297 -24.88 -19.32 8.95
C PRO A 297 -24.96 -17.79 8.93
N VAL A 298 -23.82 -17.10 8.85
CA VAL A 298 -23.75 -15.63 8.83
C VAL A 298 -23.75 -15.04 7.42
N ALA A 299 -23.91 -15.86 6.38
CA ALA A 299 -23.79 -15.38 5.00
C ALA A 299 -24.86 -14.33 4.64
N ALA A 300 -26.11 -14.52 5.09
CA ALA A 300 -27.20 -13.58 4.82
C ALA A 300 -26.96 -12.23 5.51
N THR A 301 -26.58 -12.25 6.80
CA THR A 301 -26.28 -11.04 7.57
C THR A 301 -25.01 -10.36 7.07
N GLY A 302 -23.96 -11.12 6.78
CA GLY A 302 -22.73 -10.62 6.19
C GLY A 302 -22.94 -9.98 4.82
N LEU A 303 -23.77 -10.57 3.95
CA LEU A 303 -24.12 -9.99 2.64
C LEU A 303 -24.92 -8.69 2.80
N PHE A 304 -25.84 -8.63 3.75
CA PHE A 304 -26.57 -7.41 4.09
C PHE A 304 -25.62 -6.29 4.55
N VAL A 305 -24.74 -6.58 5.52
CA VAL A 305 -23.75 -5.61 6.01
C VAL A 305 -22.83 -5.16 4.87
N CYS A 306 -22.38 -6.09 4.03
CA CYS A 306 -21.54 -5.79 2.86
C CYS A 306 -22.26 -4.87 1.86
N PHE A 307 -23.54 -5.12 1.59
CA PHE A 307 -24.36 -4.28 0.72
C PHE A 307 -24.47 -2.85 1.26
N ILE A 308 -24.81 -2.69 2.54
CA ILE A 308 -24.90 -1.37 3.18
C ILE A 308 -23.55 -0.67 3.15
N LEU A 309 -22.47 -1.38 3.45
CA LEU A 309 -21.11 -0.83 3.47
C LEU A 309 -20.70 -0.31 2.09
N ILE A 310 -20.86 -1.12 1.03
CA ILE A 310 -20.40 -0.81 -0.33
C ILE A 310 -21.29 0.20 -1.04
N PHE A 311 -22.61 0.04 -0.96
CA PHE A 311 -23.55 0.82 -1.78
C PHE A 311 -24.15 2.02 -1.06
N VAL A 312 -24.07 2.08 0.28
CA VAL A 312 -24.67 3.17 1.07
C VAL A 312 -23.60 3.92 1.86
N ALA A 313 -23.01 3.28 2.85
CA ALA A 313 -22.15 3.94 3.82
C ALA A 313 -20.93 4.58 3.16
N ARG A 314 -20.26 3.84 2.26
CA ARG A 314 -19.05 4.31 1.60
C ARG A 314 -19.32 5.45 0.61
N PRO A 315 -20.30 5.37 -0.32
CA PRO A 315 -20.66 6.50 -1.17
C PRO A 315 -21.11 7.74 -0.40
N VAL A 316 -21.91 7.58 0.66
CA VAL A 316 -22.37 8.69 1.50
C VAL A 316 -21.18 9.33 2.22
N SER A 317 -20.32 8.53 2.84
CA SER A 317 -19.11 8.99 3.53
C SER A 317 -18.19 9.79 2.60
N VAL A 318 -17.88 9.23 1.42
CA VAL A 318 -17.02 9.88 0.43
C VAL A 318 -17.67 11.17 -0.10
N LEU A 319 -18.97 11.15 -0.39
CA LEU A 319 -19.68 12.33 -0.87
C LEU A 319 -19.65 13.44 0.17
N LEU A 320 -19.99 13.14 1.43
CA LEU A 320 -20.02 14.11 2.52
C LEU A 320 -18.65 14.71 2.81
N CYS A 321 -17.60 13.88 2.88
CA CYS A 321 -16.23 14.35 3.09
C CYS A 321 -15.72 15.17 1.89
N LEU A 322 -16.10 14.83 0.65
CA LEU A 322 -15.62 15.51 -0.55
C LEU A 322 -16.51 16.67 -1.02
N LEU A 323 -17.65 16.94 -0.35
CA LEU A 323 -18.53 18.08 -0.62
C LEU A 323 -17.78 19.43 -0.69
N PRO A 324 -16.86 19.76 0.24
CA PRO A 324 -16.11 21.02 0.20
C PRO A 324 -15.18 21.15 -1.03
N PHE A 325 -14.81 20.04 -1.66
CA PHE A 325 -13.79 19.99 -2.72
C PHE A 325 -14.41 19.85 -4.11
N ARG A 326 -14.94 20.97 -4.64
CA ARG A 326 -15.67 21.02 -5.92
C ARG A 326 -14.83 20.77 -7.17
N LYS A 327 -13.50 20.84 -7.09
CA LYS A 327 -12.60 20.64 -8.24
C LYS A 327 -12.50 19.18 -8.70
N MET A 328 -12.99 18.24 -7.90
CA MET A 328 -12.90 16.80 -8.16
C MET A 328 -14.06 16.30 -9.01
N ARG A 329 -13.77 15.55 -10.08
CA ARG A 329 -14.78 15.04 -11.01
C ARG A 329 -15.66 13.99 -10.32
N PHE A 330 -16.91 13.87 -10.75
CA PHE A 330 -17.84 12.90 -10.19
C PHE A 330 -17.36 11.45 -10.37
N ALA A 331 -16.78 11.13 -11.53
CA ALA A 331 -16.16 9.83 -11.80
C ALA A 331 -15.05 9.48 -10.79
N GLU A 332 -14.25 10.46 -10.36
CA GLU A 332 -13.20 10.27 -9.36
C GLU A 332 -13.79 9.98 -7.97
N ARG A 333 -14.91 10.61 -7.62
CA ARG A 333 -15.64 10.35 -6.37
C ARG A 333 -16.26 8.96 -6.35
N ILE A 334 -16.83 8.50 -7.47
CA ILE A 334 -17.33 7.13 -7.62
C ILE A 334 -16.17 6.15 -7.45
N MET A 335 -15.04 6.40 -8.10
CA MET A 335 -13.87 5.53 -7.99
C MET A 335 -13.40 5.41 -6.54
N ILE A 336 -13.27 6.52 -5.80
CA ILE A 336 -12.89 6.49 -4.37
C ILE A 336 -13.90 5.73 -3.51
N SER A 337 -15.19 5.90 -3.81
CA SER A 337 -16.26 5.16 -3.14
C SER A 337 -16.14 3.67 -3.39
N TRP A 338 -15.84 3.26 -4.63
CA TRP A 338 -15.75 1.84 -5.00
C TRP A 338 -14.48 1.16 -4.50
N VAL A 339 -13.36 1.89 -4.43
CA VAL A 339 -12.03 1.39 -4.03
C VAL A 339 -11.94 1.12 -2.52
N GLY A 340 -13.04 1.24 -1.76
CA GLY A 340 -13.12 0.89 -0.34
C GLY A 340 -13.03 -0.61 -0.01
N LEU A 341 -12.12 -1.34 -0.67
CA LEU A 341 -11.84 -2.75 -0.46
C LEU A 341 -11.33 -2.98 0.97
N LYS A 342 -11.86 -4.02 1.62
CA LYS A 342 -11.49 -4.40 2.98
C LYS A 342 -10.31 -5.36 2.95
N GLY A 343 -9.27 -5.06 3.73
CA GLY A 343 -8.06 -5.87 3.82
C GLY A 343 -8.02 -6.74 5.07
N SER A 344 -6.80 -7.04 5.52
CA SER A 344 -6.54 -7.84 6.73
C SER A 344 -6.83 -7.13 8.04
N VAL A 345 -6.73 -5.79 8.07
CA VAL A 345 -6.84 -5.02 9.31
C VAL A 345 -8.17 -5.27 10.01
N PRO A 346 -9.34 -5.20 9.36
CA PRO A 346 -10.61 -5.59 9.98
C PRO A 346 -10.59 -6.98 10.62
N ILE A 347 -9.96 -7.97 10.00
CA ILE A 347 -9.91 -9.33 10.55
C ILE A 347 -9.06 -9.36 11.82
N ILE A 348 -7.93 -8.66 11.86
CA ILE A 348 -7.14 -8.51 13.10
C ILE A 348 -7.95 -7.78 14.17
N LEU A 349 -8.66 -6.69 13.81
CA LEU A 349 -9.47 -5.96 14.78
C LEU A 349 -10.62 -6.79 15.33
N ALA A 350 -11.14 -7.75 14.55
CA ALA A 350 -12.14 -8.70 15.00
C ALA A 350 -11.62 -9.69 16.06
N THR A 351 -10.31 -9.86 16.22
CA THR A 351 -9.77 -10.67 17.31
C THR A 351 -9.77 -9.93 18.65
N PHE A 352 -9.88 -8.59 18.65
CA PHE A 352 -9.93 -7.83 19.91
C PHE A 352 -11.18 -8.18 20.73
N PRO A 353 -12.42 -8.12 20.19
CA PRO A 353 -13.61 -8.53 20.93
C PRO A 353 -13.51 -9.96 21.50
N LEU A 354 -12.90 -10.89 20.76
CA LEU A 354 -12.67 -12.28 21.20
C LEU A 354 -11.75 -12.31 22.43
N THR A 355 -10.62 -11.60 22.37
CA THR A 355 -9.65 -11.54 23.49
C THR A 355 -10.23 -10.84 24.72
N TYR A 356 -11.09 -9.84 24.54
CA TYR A 356 -11.75 -9.12 25.64
C TYR A 356 -13.01 -9.82 26.18
N GLY A 357 -13.42 -10.95 25.59
CA GLY A 357 -14.55 -11.75 26.08
C GLY A 357 -15.91 -11.07 25.90
N ILE A 358 -16.11 -10.33 24.81
CA ILE A 358 -17.41 -9.72 24.49
C ILE A 358 -18.40 -10.83 24.12
N GLU A 359 -19.64 -10.76 24.65
CA GLU A 359 -20.65 -11.82 24.55
C GLU A 359 -20.90 -12.30 23.10
N LYS A 360 -20.97 -11.38 22.13
CA LYS A 360 -21.22 -11.68 20.71
C LYS A 360 -19.96 -11.63 19.85
N ALA A 361 -18.78 -11.82 20.45
CA ALA A 361 -17.50 -11.70 19.75
C ALA A 361 -17.34 -12.68 18.58
N ASP A 362 -17.74 -13.94 18.72
CA ASP A 362 -17.66 -14.94 17.64
C ASP A 362 -18.52 -14.55 16.43
N LEU A 363 -19.73 -14.04 16.69
CA LEU A 363 -20.63 -13.58 15.64
C LEU A 363 -20.07 -12.33 14.94
N ILE A 364 -19.50 -11.38 15.69
CA ILE A 364 -18.80 -10.23 15.12
C ILE A 364 -17.63 -10.70 14.24
N PHE A 365 -16.81 -11.62 14.74
CA PHE A 365 -15.66 -12.16 14.01
C PHE A 365 -16.08 -12.80 12.69
N ASN A 366 -17.08 -13.69 12.72
CA ASN A 366 -17.58 -14.39 11.54
C ASN A 366 -18.20 -13.42 10.52
N ILE A 367 -18.97 -12.42 10.96
CA ILE A 367 -19.54 -11.39 10.07
C ILE A 367 -18.42 -10.54 9.44
N VAL A 368 -17.45 -10.08 10.22
CA VAL A 368 -16.30 -9.29 9.73
C VAL A 368 -15.55 -10.09 8.68
N PHE A 369 -15.22 -11.33 8.98
CA PHE A 369 -14.49 -12.22 8.08
C PHE A 369 -15.25 -12.41 6.77
N PHE A 370 -16.56 -12.68 6.84
CA PHE A 370 -17.42 -12.81 5.66
C PHE A 370 -17.47 -11.52 4.82
N VAL A 371 -17.58 -10.36 5.46
CA VAL A 371 -17.59 -9.05 4.79
C VAL A 371 -16.26 -8.79 4.09
N VAL A 372 -15.13 -9.11 4.71
CA VAL A 372 -13.80 -8.97 4.09
C VAL A 372 -13.67 -9.90 2.89
N LEU A 373 -14.03 -11.17 3.03
CA LEU A 373 -14.00 -12.14 1.94
C LEU A 373 -14.84 -11.67 0.73
N THR A 374 -16.07 -11.22 1.01
CA THR A 374 -16.99 -10.73 -0.01
C THR A 374 -16.48 -9.45 -0.67
N SER A 375 -15.97 -8.49 0.12
CA SER A 375 -15.41 -7.23 -0.38
C SER A 375 -14.21 -7.49 -1.30
N VAL A 376 -13.29 -8.36 -0.91
CA VAL A 376 -12.11 -8.70 -1.70
C VAL A 376 -12.51 -9.41 -3.01
N LEU A 377 -13.48 -10.32 -2.97
CA LEU A 377 -13.99 -11.00 -4.16
C LEU A 377 -14.72 -10.05 -5.12
N VAL A 378 -15.67 -9.27 -4.61
CA VAL A 378 -16.55 -8.41 -5.42
C VAL A 378 -15.84 -7.13 -5.85
N GLN A 379 -15.28 -6.36 -4.91
CA GLN A 379 -14.60 -5.10 -5.25
C GLN A 379 -13.24 -5.37 -5.88
N GLY A 380 -12.48 -6.35 -5.39
CA GLY A 380 -11.15 -6.65 -5.93
C GLY A 380 -11.18 -7.01 -7.41
N SER A 381 -12.12 -7.87 -7.83
CA SER A 381 -12.26 -8.23 -9.25
C SER A 381 -12.83 -7.10 -10.13
N SER A 382 -13.68 -6.23 -9.57
CA SER A 382 -14.38 -5.17 -10.32
C SER A 382 -13.62 -3.84 -10.41
N ILE A 383 -12.66 -3.56 -9.52
CA ILE A 383 -11.86 -2.32 -9.53
C ILE A 383 -11.23 -2.03 -10.91
N PRO A 384 -10.53 -2.99 -11.56
CA PRO A 384 -9.95 -2.77 -12.89
C PRO A 384 -10.98 -2.41 -13.96
N PHE A 385 -12.15 -3.04 -13.90
CA PHE A 385 -13.24 -2.81 -14.84
C PHE A 385 -13.81 -1.40 -14.66
N LEU A 386 -14.10 -1.02 -13.41
CA LEU A 386 -14.67 0.28 -13.10
C LEU A 386 -13.70 1.43 -13.40
N ALA A 387 -12.39 1.23 -13.17
CA ALA A 387 -11.37 2.22 -13.49
C ALA A 387 -11.36 2.62 -14.98
N ARG A 388 -11.50 1.62 -15.87
CA ARG A 388 -11.59 1.83 -17.32
C ARG A 388 -12.92 2.45 -17.72
N TRP A 389 -14.03 1.97 -17.13
CA TRP A 389 -15.36 2.49 -17.43
C TRP A 389 -15.53 3.96 -17.05
N LEU A 390 -14.91 4.38 -15.94
CA LEU A 390 -14.90 5.77 -15.48
C LEU A 390 -13.81 6.64 -16.14
N GLU A 391 -13.01 6.07 -17.06
CA GLU A 391 -11.89 6.74 -17.73
C GLU A 391 -10.90 7.42 -16.77
N VAL A 392 -10.68 6.80 -15.61
CA VAL A 392 -9.73 7.26 -14.59
C VAL A 392 -8.38 6.54 -14.68
N ASP A 393 -8.18 5.68 -15.67
CA ASP A 393 -6.94 4.98 -15.96
C ASP A 393 -6.00 5.77 -16.89
N ALA A 394 -4.73 5.89 -16.52
CA ALA A 394 -3.70 6.59 -17.29
C ALA A 394 -2.94 5.59 -18.19
N PRO A 395 -2.54 6.00 -19.42
CA PRO A 395 -1.76 5.14 -20.31
C PRO A 395 -0.44 4.73 -19.64
N ALA A 396 -0.09 3.44 -19.78
CA ALA A 396 1.15 2.90 -19.24
C ALA A 396 2.36 3.59 -19.91
N LYS A 397 3.17 4.32 -19.14
CA LYS A 397 4.51 4.71 -19.60
C LYS A 397 5.36 3.44 -19.72
N PRO A 398 6.23 3.30 -20.75
CA PRO A 398 7.17 2.20 -20.85
C PRO A 398 8.01 2.05 -19.56
N SER A 399 8.26 0.80 -19.18
CA SER A 399 8.90 0.36 -17.93
C SER A 399 10.06 1.25 -17.46
N THR A 400 9.94 1.75 -16.22
CA THR A 400 10.97 2.46 -15.46
C THR A 400 12.22 1.61 -15.17
N ALA A 401 12.25 0.32 -15.50
CA ALA A 401 13.39 -0.56 -15.21
C ALA A 401 14.71 -0.05 -15.80
N LEU A 402 14.67 0.56 -17.01
CA LEU A 402 15.85 1.17 -17.64
C LEU A 402 16.27 2.48 -16.91
N SER A 403 15.31 3.25 -16.41
CA SER A 403 15.58 4.47 -15.62
C SER A 403 16.05 4.15 -14.19
N GLU A 404 15.65 3.00 -13.65
CA GLU A 404 15.97 2.54 -12.29
C GLU A 404 17.34 1.86 -12.19
N MET A 405 17.82 1.23 -13.27
CA MET A 405 19.22 0.81 -13.38
C MET A 405 20.16 2.02 -13.49
N ALA A 406 19.72 3.11 -14.11
CA ALA A 406 20.50 4.34 -14.20
C ALA A 406 20.64 5.07 -12.85
N ALA A 407 19.67 4.98 -11.93
CA ALA A 407 19.74 5.67 -10.64
C ALA A 407 20.69 5.01 -9.60
N GLY A 408 21.24 3.82 -9.89
CA GLY A 408 21.98 2.99 -8.93
C GLY A 408 23.45 3.34 -8.70
N GLY A 409 24.04 4.28 -9.45
CA GLY A 409 25.43 4.64 -9.25
C GLY A 409 25.79 5.96 -9.91
N GLY A 410 25.81 7.04 -9.14
CA GLY A 410 26.49 8.30 -9.52
C GLY A 410 26.10 8.95 -10.84
N ILE A 411 25.01 8.56 -11.49
CA ILE A 411 24.59 9.09 -12.79
C ILE A 411 24.02 10.49 -12.56
N ARG A 412 24.80 11.52 -12.91
CA ARG A 412 24.47 12.92 -12.64
C ARG A 412 23.30 13.44 -13.48
N GLU A 413 23.00 12.85 -14.64
CA GLU A 413 21.89 13.25 -15.51
C GLU A 413 21.24 12.03 -16.20
N PRO A 414 19.91 11.99 -16.38
CA PRO A 414 19.22 10.85 -16.99
C PRO A 414 19.64 10.66 -18.45
N LEU A 415 19.66 9.40 -18.91
CA LEU A 415 19.80 9.07 -20.33
C LEU A 415 18.56 9.56 -21.09
N VAL A 416 18.79 10.34 -22.14
CA VAL A 416 17.78 10.86 -23.05
C VAL A 416 17.92 10.12 -24.39
N GLU A 417 16.80 9.67 -24.92
CA GLU A 417 16.76 9.02 -26.24
C GLU A 417 16.48 10.05 -27.33
N PHE A 418 17.28 10.01 -28.40
CA PHE A 418 17.11 10.77 -29.63
C PHE A 418 16.96 9.83 -30.81
N GLU A 419 16.25 10.26 -31.83
CA GLU A 419 16.20 9.60 -33.13
C GLU A 419 16.85 10.51 -34.17
N VAL A 420 17.79 9.98 -34.96
CA VAL A 420 18.42 10.73 -36.06
C VAL A 420 17.42 10.92 -37.18
N MET A 421 16.86 12.13 -37.29
CA MET A 421 15.83 12.43 -38.28
C MET A 421 16.41 12.43 -39.70
N PRO A 422 15.66 11.93 -40.71
CA PRO A 422 16.06 12.04 -42.11
C PRO A 422 16.32 13.50 -42.52
N GLY A 423 17.53 13.78 -43.04
CA GLY A 423 17.94 15.13 -43.45
C GLY A 423 18.48 16.03 -42.33
N SER A 424 18.77 15.48 -41.15
CA SER A 424 19.48 16.20 -40.11
C SER A 424 20.97 16.39 -40.44
N ALA A 425 21.58 17.42 -39.86
CA ALA A 425 22.99 17.75 -40.09
C ALA A 425 23.97 16.67 -39.59
N ALA A 426 23.46 15.73 -38.78
CA ALA A 426 24.21 14.60 -38.23
C ALA A 426 24.27 13.39 -39.19
N VAL A 427 23.37 13.27 -40.16
CA VAL A 427 23.34 12.13 -41.09
C VAL A 427 24.59 12.10 -41.96
N GLY A 428 25.29 10.97 -41.99
CA GLY A 428 26.49 10.77 -42.79
C GLY A 428 27.79 11.29 -42.16
N LYS A 429 27.73 11.91 -40.98
CA LYS A 429 28.91 12.35 -40.22
C LYS A 429 29.36 11.29 -39.22
N GLN A 430 30.66 11.25 -38.92
CA GLN A 430 31.16 10.48 -37.79
C GLN A 430 30.83 11.20 -36.48
N ILE A 431 30.66 10.45 -35.38
CA ILE A 431 30.40 11.04 -34.06
C ILE A 431 31.50 12.04 -33.68
N ALA A 432 32.75 11.78 -34.04
CA ALA A 432 33.86 12.71 -33.81
C ALA A 432 33.70 14.06 -34.55
N ASP A 433 33.02 14.08 -35.69
CA ASP A 433 32.83 15.28 -36.53
C ASP A 433 31.66 16.16 -36.06
N LEU A 434 30.90 15.71 -35.05
CA LEU A 434 29.77 16.45 -34.50
C LEU A 434 30.19 17.54 -33.50
N ASN A 435 31.48 17.59 -33.12
CA ASN A 435 32.04 18.52 -32.13
C ASN A 435 31.18 18.59 -30.85
N LEU A 436 30.85 17.41 -30.32
CA LEU A 436 30.04 17.32 -29.11
C LEU A 436 30.83 17.88 -27.91
N PRO A 437 30.17 18.62 -27.00
CA PRO A 437 30.79 19.09 -25.77
C PRO A 437 31.34 17.93 -24.91
N ASP A 438 32.39 18.19 -24.13
CA ASP A 438 33.09 17.19 -23.31
C ASP A 438 32.19 16.50 -22.25
N ASP A 439 31.05 17.10 -21.92
CA ASP A 439 30.04 16.57 -21.01
C ASP A 439 28.94 15.74 -21.71
N THR A 440 29.06 15.48 -23.02
CA THR A 440 28.09 14.74 -23.82
C THR A 440 28.60 13.35 -24.17
N TRP A 441 27.91 12.32 -23.70
CA TRP A 441 28.27 10.93 -23.92
C TRP A 441 27.14 10.14 -24.59
N ILE A 442 27.40 9.59 -25.78
CA ILE A 442 26.49 8.65 -26.45
C ILE A 442 26.78 7.25 -25.91
N ALA A 443 25.89 6.71 -25.08
CA ALA A 443 26.09 5.42 -24.41
C ALA A 443 25.79 4.23 -25.34
N ILE A 444 24.72 4.33 -26.14
CA ILE A 444 24.25 3.25 -27.01
C ILE A 444 23.71 3.86 -28.30
N LEU A 445 24.05 3.25 -29.45
CA LEU A 445 23.41 3.50 -30.73
C LEU A 445 22.57 2.27 -31.11
N ARG A 446 21.33 2.45 -31.56
CA ARG A 446 20.44 1.38 -32.02
C ARG A 446 20.15 1.59 -33.50
N ARG A 447 20.56 0.62 -34.32
CA ARG A 447 20.26 0.59 -35.77
C ARG A 447 19.46 -0.65 -36.08
N ASP A 448 18.31 -0.48 -36.74
CA ASP A 448 17.39 -1.58 -37.06
C ASP A 448 17.06 -2.48 -35.84
N GLY A 449 16.91 -1.85 -34.67
CA GLY A 449 16.61 -2.53 -33.40
C GLY A 449 17.80 -3.23 -32.73
N ARG A 450 18.98 -3.27 -33.34
CA ARG A 450 20.19 -3.88 -32.78
C ARG A 450 21.07 -2.85 -32.05
N PRO A 451 21.52 -3.13 -30.81
CA PRO A 451 22.42 -2.24 -30.09
C PRO A 451 23.85 -2.36 -30.65
N LEU A 452 24.47 -1.20 -30.88
CA LEU A 452 25.85 -1.02 -31.32
C LEU A 452 26.56 -0.15 -30.30
N ARG A 453 27.84 -0.46 -30.03
CA ARG A 453 28.71 0.38 -29.21
C ARG A 453 29.24 1.52 -30.09
N PRO A 454 28.83 2.78 -29.86
CA PRO A 454 29.33 3.89 -30.64
C PRO A 454 30.80 4.17 -30.29
N GLY A 455 31.59 4.50 -31.32
CA GLY A 455 32.94 5.05 -31.21
C GLY A 455 33.07 6.30 -32.07
N GLY A 456 34.17 7.04 -31.92
CA GLY A 456 34.37 8.30 -32.65
C GLY A 456 34.23 8.18 -34.17
N SER A 457 34.63 7.04 -34.73
CA SER A 457 34.53 6.73 -36.17
C SER A 457 33.16 6.22 -36.64
N THR A 458 32.18 6.09 -35.74
CA THR A 458 30.86 5.58 -36.08
C THR A 458 30.09 6.63 -36.86
N VAL A 459 29.66 6.28 -38.08
CA VAL A 459 28.85 7.15 -38.94
C VAL A 459 27.37 7.02 -38.60
N LEU A 460 26.71 8.14 -38.32
CA LEU A 460 25.27 8.18 -38.03
C LEU A 460 24.43 8.06 -39.29
N GLN A 461 23.37 7.26 -39.23
CA GLN A 461 22.40 7.05 -40.30
C GLN A 461 21.02 7.55 -39.89
N ALA A 462 20.20 7.91 -40.86
CA ALA A 462 18.81 8.27 -40.61
C ALA A 462 18.05 7.08 -39.99
N GLY A 463 17.30 7.33 -38.91
CA GLY A 463 16.60 6.32 -38.13
C GLY A 463 17.43 5.64 -37.03
N ASP A 464 18.69 6.05 -36.84
CA ASP A 464 19.47 5.59 -35.68
C ASP A 464 18.86 6.13 -34.37
N GLY A 465 18.67 5.26 -33.38
CA GLY A 465 18.30 5.64 -32.02
C GLY A 465 19.54 5.86 -31.16
N LEU A 466 19.71 7.03 -30.56
CA LEU A 466 20.85 7.39 -29.71
C LEU A 466 20.39 7.51 -28.26
N SER A 467 21.03 6.77 -27.35
CA SER A 467 20.86 6.96 -25.91
C SER A 467 22.02 7.82 -25.39
N VAL A 468 21.73 9.06 -24.99
CA VAL A 468 22.74 10.08 -24.69
C VAL A 468 22.60 10.60 -23.28
N GLN A 469 23.73 10.86 -22.64
CA GLN A 469 23.83 11.55 -21.37
C GLN A 469 24.56 12.88 -21.58
N SER A 470 23.96 13.99 -21.17
CA SER A 470 24.51 15.34 -21.37
C SER A 470 23.80 16.37 -20.50
N SER A 471 24.46 17.48 -20.18
CA SER A 471 23.87 18.58 -19.43
C SER A 471 22.89 19.38 -20.29
N GLY A 472 21.93 20.07 -19.65
CA GLY A 472 20.82 20.75 -20.33
C GLY A 472 21.21 21.58 -21.58
N PRO A 473 22.20 22.49 -21.50
CA PRO A 473 22.64 23.28 -22.65
C PRO A 473 23.28 22.45 -23.78
N SER A 474 24.10 21.46 -23.43
CA SER A 474 24.78 20.57 -24.37
C SER A 474 23.80 19.60 -25.06
N LEU A 475 22.76 19.18 -24.34
CA LEU A 475 21.68 18.34 -24.82
C LEU A 475 20.84 19.05 -25.91
N GLU A 476 20.57 20.36 -25.76
CA GLU A 476 19.88 21.15 -26.78
C GLU A 476 20.70 21.32 -28.06
N LEU A 477 22.03 21.43 -27.93
CA LEU A 477 22.93 21.50 -29.07
C LEU A 477 22.90 20.19 -29.87
N LEU A 478 22.99 19.04 -29.20
CA LEU A 478 22.85 17.74 -29.86
C LEU A 478 21.46 17.59 -30.51
N ARG A 479 20.40 17.96 -29.79
CA ARG A 479 19.02 17.96 -30.32
C ARG A 479 18.94 18.74 -31.63
N SER A 480 19.59 19.91 -31.69
CA SER A 480 19.58 20.74 -32.89
C SER A 480 20.29 20.11 -34.10
N GLN A 481 21.28 19.23 -33.88
CA GLN A 481 22.01 18.57 -34.96
C GLN A 481 21.33 17.28 -35.44
N VAL A 482 20.60 16.61 -34.54
CA VAL A 482 20.05 15.26 -34.76
C VAL A 482 18.57 15.29 -35.16
N GLU A 483 17.78 16.25 -34.66
CA GLU A 483 16.35 16.35 -34.92
C GLU A 483 15.95 17.45 -35.92
N LYS A 484 16.77 18.51 -36.11
CA LYS A 484 16.44 19.57 -37.08
C LYS A 484 16.98 19.24 -38.47
N ARG A 485 16.16 19.47 -39.48
CA ARG A 485 16.54 19.42 -40.90
C ARG A 485 17.56 20.52 -41.17
N ALA A 486 18.69 20.19 -41.80
CA ALA A 486 19.69 21.18 -42.16
C ALA A 486 19.06 22.25 -43.08
N ALA A 487 19.32 23.53 -42.79
CA ALA A 487 18.96 24.61 -43.71
C ALA A 487 19.81 24.44 -44.99
N GLU A 488 19.16 24.40 -46.15
CA GLU A 488 19.84 24.35 -47.44
C GLU A 488 20.61 25.66 -47.66
N ASP A 489 21.94 25.61 -47.56
CA ASP A 489 22.81 26.68 -48.09
C ASP A 489 22.71 26.65 -49.62
N HIS A 490 21.95 27.59 -50.19
CA HIS A 490 22.03 27.89 -51.62
C HIS A 490 23.12 28.96 -51.85
N PRO A 491 24.05 28.73 -52.81
CA PRO A 491 25.12 29.67 -53.14
C PRO A 491 24.63 30.99 -53.74
#